data_AF-A0A5J6F890-F1
#
_entry.id   AF-A0A5J6F890-F1
#
_cell.length_a   1.000
_cell.length_b   1.000
_cell.length_c   1.000
_cell.angle_alpha   90.00
_cell.angle_beta   90.00
_cell.angle_gamma   90.00
#
_symmetry.space_group_name_H-M   'P 1'
#
loop_
_entity.id
_entity.type
_entity.pdbx_description
1 polymer ?
#
loop_
_entity_poly.entity_id
_entity_poly.type
_entity_poly.pdbx_seq_one_letter_code
_entity_poly.pdbx_strand_id
1 'polypeptide(L)'
;MPADAIVQAETYYLPPPPRRGQPAQDWSQVPGAELIYRWAEYRLSRRVPVPTETVPDHPGLYARIDDGRWLAECDACRAAWIVSVRDPRFGCVECKRDWVPLIVPEDIGAAEQAALALGVSRFWWHPDDPRNPNRPEPEPDPEVPADPDPEVPQP
;
A
#
# COMPACT_ATOMS: atom_id res chain seq x y z
N MET A 1 18.29 -11.76 2.71
CA MET A 1 17.73 -11.34 1.41
C MET A 1 18.80 -10.55 0.67
N PRO A 2 18.79 -10.51 -0.67
CA PRO A 2 19.63 -9.58 -1.43
C PRO A 2 19.44 -8.16 -0.90
N ALA A 3 20.49 -7.33 -0.94
CA ALA A 3 20.40 -5.93 -0.53
C ALA A 3 19.39 -5.13 -1.37
N ASP A 4 19.06 -5.63 -2.56
CA ASP A 4 18.20 -4.99 -3.55
C ASP A 4 16.77 -5.55 -3.57
N ALA A 5 16.37 -6.34 -2.57
CA ALA A 5 15.02 -6.91 -2.53
C ALA A 5 14.07 -6.02 -1.71
N ILE A 6 12.99 -5.55 -2.33
CA ILE A 6 11.91 -4.85 -1.63
C ILE A 6 11.16 -5.83 -0.73
N VAL A 7 10.98 -5.44 0.53
CA VAL A 7 10.33 -6.25 1.57
C VAL A 7 8.82 -6.20 1.40
N GLN A 8 8.20 -7.38 1.48
CA GLN A 8 6.74 -7.57 1.49
C GLN A 8 6.32 -8.46 2.68
N ALA A 9 5.01 -8.57 2.91
CA ALA A 9 4.44 -9.30 4.04
C ALA A 9 5.03 -10.70 4.22
N GLU A 10 5.13 -11.47 3.14
CA GLU A 10 5.62 -12.86 3.11
C GLU A 10 7.09 -12.99 3.56
N THR A 11 7.87 -11.92 3.40
CA THR A 11 9.29 -11.90 3.76
C THR A 11 9.54 -11.32 5.15
N TYR A 12 8.61 -10.50 5.66
CA TYR A 12 8.78 -9.80 6.92
C TYR A 12 8.05 -10.50 8.08
N TYR A 13 6.82 -10.94 7.86
CA TYR A 13 6.00 -11.58 8.88
C TYR A 13 6.30 -13.08 8.91
N LEU A 14 7.42 -13.42 9.53
CA LEU A 14 7.88 -14.79 9.66
C LEU A 14 7.39 -15.45 10.96
N PRO A 15 7.19 -16.77 10.96
CA PRO A 15 6.85 -17.50 12.17
C PRO A 15 7.90 -17.31 13.28
N PRO A 16 7.51 -17.46 14.55
CA PRO A 16 8.46 -17.42 15.66
C PRO A 16 9.57 -18.46 15.48
N PRO A 17 10.81 -18.16 15.94
CA PRO A 17 11.86 -19.16 15.95
C PRO A 17 11.42 -20.37 16.80
N PRO A 18 11.75 -21.60 16.38
CA PRO A 18 11.33 -22.80 17.08
C PRO A 18 11.88 -22.80 18.52
N ARG A 19 11.02 -23.18 19.47
CA ARG A 19 11.45 -23.42 20.85
C ARG A 19 12.11 -24.78 20.95
N ARG A 20 13.00 -24.95 21.92
CA ARG A 20 13.67 -26.24 22.18
C ARG A 20 12.62 -27.34 22.36
N GLY A 21 12.68 -28.37 21.52
CA GLY A 21 11.78 -29.52 21.56
C GLY A 21 10.41 -29.31 20.91
N GLN A 22 10.16 -28.17 20.25
CA GLN A 22 8.95 -27.94 19.47
C GLN A 22 9.30 -27.83 17.98
N PRO A 23 8.45 -28.38 17.08
CA PRO A 23 8.63 -28.16 15.65
C PRO A 23 8.49 -26.67 15.31
N ALA A 24 9.14 -26.24 14.24
CA ALA A 24 8.93 -24.91 13.69
C ALA A 24 7.46 -24.75 13.28
N GLN A 25 6.89 -23.57 13.55
CA GLN A 25 5.59 -23.25 13.00
C GLN A 25 5.71 -23.03 11.51
N ASP A 26 4.76 -23.56 10.75
CA ASP A 26 4.67 -23.37 9.31
C ASP A 26 3.54 -22.39 8.99
N TRP A 27 3.90 -21.22 8.44
CA TRP A 27 2.94 -20.21 7.98
C TRP A 27 2.81 -20.20 6.45
N SER A 28 3.35 -21.19 5.74
CA SER A 28 3.30 -21.28 4.27
C SER A 28 1.88 -21.33 3.69
N GLN A 29 0.92 -21.80 4.50
CA GLN A 29 -0.50 -21.88 4.12
C GLN A 29 -1.31 -20.64 4.55
N VAL A 30 -0.68 -19.67 5.21
CA VAL A 30 -1.38 -18.44 5.63
C VAL A 30 -1.35 -17.44 4.47
N PRO A 31 -2.50 -16.91 4.04
CA PRO A 31 -2.55 -15.88 3.00
C PRO A 31 -1.70 -14.65 3.36
N GLY A 32 -1.11 -14.00 2.34
CA GLY A 32 -0.17 -12.90 2.53
C GLY A 32 -0.72 -11.75 3.37
N ALA A 33 -1.99 -11.38 3.15
CA ALA A 33 -2.66 -10.32 3.91
C ALA A 33 -2.95 -10.70 5.37
N GLU A 34 -2.96 -12.01 5.69
CA GLU A 34 -3.29 -12.54 7.02
C GLU A 34 -2.05 -12.73 7.90
N LEU A 35 -0.85 -12.71 7.32
CA LEU A 35 0.41 -12.90 8.05
C LEU A 35 0.62 -11.87 9.16
N ILE A 36 0.22 -10.61 8.94
CA ILE A 36 0.31 -9.56 9.98
C ILE A 36 -0.49 -9.91 11.23
N TYR A 37 -1.61 -10.63 11.10
CA TYR A 37 -2.43 -11.02 12.25
C TYR A 37 -1.73 -12.09 13.09
N ARG A 38 -1.14 -13.10 12.44
CA ARG A 38 -0.30 -14.11 13.10
C ARG A 38 0.92 -13.48 13.78
N TRP A 39 1.56 -12.55 13.08
CA TRP A 39 2.69 -11.80 13.60
C TRP A 39 2.31 -10.91 14.78
N ALA A 40 1.19 -10.19 14.72
CA ALA A 40 0.71 -9.33 15.79
C ALA A 40 0.35 -10.14 17.05
N GLU A 41 -0.27 -11.31 16.87
CA GLU A 41 -0.56 -12.23 17.98
C GLU A 41 0.73 -12.66 18.68
N TYR A 42 1.73 -13.11 17.91
CA TYR A 42 3.00 -13.58 18.47
C TYR A 42 3.89 -12.45 19.02
N ARG A 43 4.14 -11.40 18.23
CA ARG A 43 5.12 -10.34 18.54
C ARG A 43 4.57 -9.24 19.42
N LEU A 44 3.30 -8.87 19.24
CA LEU A 44 2.67 -7.78 19.99
C LEU A 44 1.78 -8.29 21.13
N SER A 45 1.63 -9.61 21.28
CA SER A 45 0.71 -10.22 22.27
C SER A 45 -0.73 -9.73 22.11
N ARG A 46 -1.15 -9.42 20.89
CA ARG A 46 -2.49 -8.89 20.59
C ARG A 46 -3.37 -9.99 20.01
N ARG A 47 -4.51 -10.25 20.65
CA ARG A 47 -5.55 -11.12 20.07
C ARG A 47 -6.41 -10.33 19.11
N VAL A 48 -6.02 -10.31 17.84
CA VAL A 48 -6.76 -9.66 16.76
C VAL A 48 -7.35 -10.74 15.86
N PRO A 49 -8.68 -10.86 15.75
CA PRO A 49 -9.27 -11.80 14.81
C PRO A 49 -8.92 -11.37 13.38
N VAL A 50 -8.68 -12.36 12.52
CA VAL A 50 -8.58 -12.13 11.08
C VAL A 50 -9.97 -11.74 10.58
N PRO A 51 -10.14 -10.63 9.84
CA PRO A 51 -11.42 -10.25 9.29
C PRO A 51 -11.98 -11.33 8.37
N THR A 52 -13.29 -11.51 8.40
CA THR A 52 -14.01 -12.38 7.46
C THR A 52 -14.78 -11.58 6.42
N GLU A 53 -15.05 -10.30 6.72
CA GLU A 53 -15.85 -9.42 5.89
C GLU A 53 -14.96 -8.41 5.13
N THR A 54 -15.55 -7.82 4.09
CA THR A 54 -15.01 -6.67 3.37
C THR A 54 -15.80 -5.43 3.71
N VAL A 55 -15.16 -4.26 3.77
CA VAL A 55 -15.88 -2.98 3.85
C VAL A 55 -16.49 -2.67 2.48
N PRO A 56 -17.84 -2.66 2.35
CA PRO A 56 -18.49 -2.42 1.07
C PRO A 56 -18.15 -1.03 0.52
N ASP A 57 -18.03 -0.93 -0.81
CA ASP A 57 -17.82 0.32 -1.55
C ASP A 57 -16.59 1.13 -1.13
N HIS A 58 -15.67 0.54 -0.36
CA HIS A 58 -14.44 1.24 0.03
C HIS A 58 -13.58 1.48 -1.22
N PRO A 59 -13.09 2.71 -1.47
CA PRO A 59 -12.35 3.06 -2.68
C PRO A 59 -10.95 2.41 -2.78
N GLY A 60 -10.61 1.51 -1.86
CA GLY A 60 -9.29 0.94 -1.69
C GLY A 60 -8.27 1.87 -1.01
N LEU A 61 -7.08 1.32 -0.74
CA LEU A 61 -5.92 2.03 -0.21
C LEU A 61 -4.72 1.82 -1.12
N TYR A 62 -4.03 2.88 -1.49
CA TYR A 62 -2.82 2.78 -2.29
C TYR A 62 -1.64 2.24 -1.49
N ALA A 63 -0.99 1.22 -2.04
CA ALA A 63 0.31 0.76 -1.59
C ALA A 63 1.41 1.74 -2.03
N ARG A 64 2.45 1.87 -1.22
CA ARG A 64 3.66 2.63 -1.51
C ARG A 64 4.89 1.82 -1.12
N ILE A 65 6.06 2.16 -1.67
CA ILE A 65 7.32 1.61 -1.18
C ILE A 65 8.01 2.67 -0.34
N ASP A 66 8.31 2.31 0.90
CA ASP A 66 8.91 3.16 1.92
C ASP A 66 10.07 2.43 2.58
N ASP A 67 11.27 2.99 2.49
CA ASP A 67 12.50 2.40 3.03
C ASP A 67 12.69 0.93 2.63
N GLY A 68 12.46 0.67 1.34
CA GLY A 68 12.57 -0.65 0.76
C GLY A 68 11.47 -1.63 1.19
N ARG A 69 10.29 -1.14 1.62
CA ARG A 69 9.18 -1.99 2.07
C ARG A 69 7.87 -1.58 1.41
N TRP A 70 7.11 -2.55 0.92
CA TRP A 70 5.71 -2.33 0.53
C TRP A 70 4.87 -2.05 1.76
N LEU A 71 4.32 -0.84 1.85
CA LEU A 71 3.44 -0.40 2.94
C LEU A 71 2.09 0.04 2.41
N ALA A 72 1.07 -0.07 3.26
CA ALA A 72 -0.15 0.71 3.15
C ALA A 72 -0.53 1.30 4.50
N GLU A 73 -1.25 2.41 4.44
CA GLU A 73 -1.64 3.19 5.62
C GLU A 73 -3.15 3.20 5.75
N CYS A 74 -3.64 2.78 6.90
CA CYS A 74 -5.06 2.77 7.21
C CYS A 74 -5.59 4.21 7.26
N ASP A 75 -6.57 4.52 6.44
CA ASP A 75 -7.32 5.77 6.41
C ASP A 75 -8.14 6.02 7.70
N ALA A 76 -8.57 4.98 8.43
CA ALA A 76 -9.28 5.13 9.71
C ALA A 76 -8.40 5.59 10.87
N CYS A 77 -7.21 5.01 11.03
CA CYS A 77 -6.40 5.18 12.23
C CYS A 77 -4.93 5.54 11.96
N ARG A 78 -4.56 5.75 10.69
CA ARG A 78 -3.22 6.12 10.21
C ARG A 78 -2.10 5.14 10.56
N ALA A 79 -2.43 3.94 11.03
CA ALA A 79 -1.45 2.88 11.22
C ALA A 79 -0.96 2.39 9.85
N ALA A 80 0.36 2.27 9.70
CA ALA A 80 0.99 1.73 8.50
C ALA A 80 1.50 0.31 8.77
N TRP A 81 1.26 -0.59 7.81
CA TRP A 81 1.68 -1.98 7.88
C TRP A 81 2.37 -2.39 6.59
N ILE A 82 3.32 -3.32 6.70
CA ILE A 82 3.89 -3.99 5.52
C ILE A 82 2.79 -4.87 4.93
N VAL A 83 2.63 -4.82 3.62
CA VAL A 83 1.53 -5.48 2.90
C VAL A 83 2.05 -6.56 1.95
N SER A 84 1.13 -7.45 1.55
CA SER A 84 1.36 -8.35 0.42
C SER A 84 0.88 -7.68 -0.84
N VAL A 85 1.71 -7.67 -1.88
CA VAL A 85 1.27 -7.27 -3.24
C VAL A 85 0.69 -8.44 -4.02
N ARG A 86 0.81 -9.67 -3.49
CA ARG A 86 0.26 -10.90 -4.08
C ARG A 86 -1.14 -11.22 -3.57
N ASP A 87 -1.45 -10.76 -2.36
CA ASP A 87 -2.78 -10.81 -1.73
C ASP A 87 -3.23 -9.37 -1.45
N PRO A 88 -3.87 -8.69 -2.43
CA PRO A 88 -4.16 -7.26 -2.39
C PRO A 88 -5.39 -6.93 -1.52
N ARG A 89 -5.41 -7.46 -0.31
CA ARG A 89 -6.36 -7.14 0.75
C ARG A 89 -5.62 -6.39 1.85
N PHE A 90 -6.20 -5.30 2.33
CA PHE A 90 -5.69 -4.61 3.50
C PHE A 90 -6.68 -4.72 4.65
N GLY A 91 -6.19 -5.16 5.80
CA GLY A 91 -6.91 -5.16 7.06
C GLY A 91 -6.02 -4.51 8.12
N CYS A 92 -6.62 -3.89 9.14
CA CYS A 92 -5.84 -3.14 10.13
C CYS A 92 -5.86 -3.82 11.49
N VAL A 93 -4.70 -4.26 11.98
CA VAL A 93 -4.58 -4.86 13.32
C VAL A 93 -4.64 -3.85 14.47
N GLU A 94 -4.53 -2.55 14.18
CA GLU A 94 -4.61 -1.48 15.19
C GLU A 94 -6.06 -1.15 15.53
N CYS A 95 -6.85 -0.72 14.54
CA CYS A 95 -8.26 -0.38 14.72
C CYS A 95 -9.23 -1.52 14.40
N LYS A 96 -8.72 -2.71 14.07
CA LYS A 96 -9.50 -3.92 13.75
C LYS A 96 -10.44 -3.73 12.56
N ARG A 97 -9.98 -3.01 11.54
CA ARG A 97 -10.76 -2.79 10.30
C ARG A 97 -10.84 -4.09 9.50
N ASP A 98 -12.01 -4.31 8.92
CA ASP A 98 -12.27 -5.36 7.94
C ASP A 98 -11.51 -5.17 6.63
N TRP A 99 -11.61 -6.12 5.70
CA TRP A 99 -10.83 -6.06 4.46
C TRP A 99 -11.27 -4.89 3.57
N VAL A 100 -10.31 -4.07 3.14
CA VAL A 100 -10.47 -3.11 2.05
C VAL A 100 -9.57 -3.49 0.88
N PRO A 101 -9.90 -3.10 -0.36
CA PRO A 101 -9.02 -3.33 -1.50
C PRO A 101 -7.66 -2.65 -1.27
N LEU A 102 -6.56 -3.35 -1.54
CA LEU A 102 -5.24 -2.75 -1.65
C LEU A 102 -4.96 -2.47 -3.13
N ILE A 103 -4.72 -1.20 -3.46
CA ILE A 103 -4.38 -0.78 -4.82
C ILE A 103 -2.86 -0.90 -4.97
N VAL A 104 -2.44 -1.81 -5.83
CA VAL A 104 -1.06 -2.07 -6.22
C VAL A 104 -0.88 -1.72 -7.69
N PRO A 105 0.32 -1.32 -8.14
CA PRO A 105 0.54 -1.04 -9.55
C PRO A 105 0.41 -2.33 -10.38
N GLU A 106 0.03 -2.18 -11.66
CA GLU A 106 -0.07 -3.31 -12.59
C GLU A 106 1.28 -4.02 -12.77
N ASP A 107 2.38 -3.26 -12.80
CA ASP A 107 3.75 -3.78 -12.87
C ASP A 107 4.49 -3.54 -11.54
N ILE A 108 4.40 -4.55 -10.66
CA ILE A 108 5.12 -4.58 -9.38
C ILE A 108 6.64 -4.50 -9.60
N GLY A 109 7.17 -5.20 -10.60
CA GLY A 109 8.61 -5.25 -10.86
C GLY A 109 9.16 -3.89 -11.26
N ALA A 110 8.46 -3.18 -12.14
CA ALA A 110 8.82 -1.82 -12.52
C ALA A 110 8.75 -0.84 -11.33
N ALA A 111 7.73 -0.97 -10.48
CA ALA A 111 7.62 -0.16 -9.26
C ALA A 111 8.78 -0.40 -8.29
N GLU A 112 9.16 -1.66 -8.07
CA GLU A 112 10.30 -2.02 -7.22
C GLU A 112 11.62 -1.51 -7.79
N GLN A 113 11.85 -1.65 -9.11
CA GLN A 113 13.05 -1.10 -9.76
C GLN A 113 13.10 0.42 -9.67
N ALA A 114 11.97 1.10 -9.87
CA ALA A 114 11.88 2.55 -9.71
C ALA A 114 12.18 2.97 -8.26
N ALA A 115 11.66 2.26 -7.27
CA ALA A 115 11.95 2.51 -5.86
C ALA A 115 13.44 2.31 -5.52
N LEU A 116 14.06 1.25 -6.03
CA LEU A 116 15.50 1.01 -5.86
C LEU A 116 16.34 2.13 -6.50
N ALA A 117 15.95 2.61 -7.68
CA ALA A 117 16.64 3.69 -8.38
C ALA A 117 16.54 5.05 -7.64
N LEU A 118 15.47 5.29 -6.88
CA LEU A 118 15.34 6.46 -6.00
C LEU A 118 16.28 6.38 -4.78
N GLY A 119 16.77 5.19 -4.45
CA GLY A 119 17.50 4.87 -3.23
C GLY A 119 16.57 4.64 -2.04
N VAL A 120 17.02 3.82 -1.08
CA VAL A 120 16.17 3.34 0.03
C VAL A 120 15.56 4.47 0.88
N SER A 121 16.20 5.63 1.01
CA SER A 121 15.67 6.72 1.85
C SER A 121 14.55 7.55 1.21
N ARG A 122 14.02 7.15 0.04
CA ARG A 122 12.96 7.87 -0.67
C ARG A 122 11.72 7.01 -0.85
N PHE A 123 10.57 7.66 -0.81
CA PHE A 123 9.28 7.01 -1.01
C PHE A 123 8.97 6.89 -2.50
N TRP A 124 8.67 5.68 -2.96
CA TRP A 124 7.98 5.48 -4.22
C TRP A 124 6.48 5.52 -3.97
N TRP A 125 5.77 6.33 -4.75
CA TRP A 125 4.33 6.52 -4.67
C TRP A 125 3.66 5.93 -5.91
N HIS A 126 2.49 5.32 -5.72
CA HIS A 126 1.65 4.95 -6.85
C HIS A 126 1.30 6.21 -7.67
N PRO A 127 1.36 6.17 -9.01
CA PRO A 127 1.07 7.33 -9.86
C PRO A 127 -0.32 7.93 -9.56
N ASP A 128 -1.31 7.07 -9.38
CA ASP A 128 -2.70 7.47 -9.10
C ASP A 128 -3.00 7.76 -7.61
N ASP A 129 -2.03 7.60 -6.68
CA ASP A 129 -2.29 7.96 -5.28
C ASP A 129 -2.52 9.48 -5.20
N PRO A 130 -3.69 9.96 -4.75
CA PRO A 130 -3.95 11.39 -4.64
C PRO A 130 -3.01 12.11 -3.68
N ARG A 131 -2.32 11.36 -2.79
CA ARG A 131 -1.30 11.88 -1.87
C ARG A 131 0.11 11.90 -2.46
N ASN A 132 0.30 11.39 -3.68
CA ASN A 132 1.60 11.38 -4.34
C ASN A 132 2.08 12.83 -4.57
N PRO A 133 3.18 13.26 -3.92
CA PRO A 133 3.67 14.64 -4.02
C PRO A 133 4.31 14.94 -5.37
N ASN A 134 4.56 13.92 -6.19
CA ASN A 134 5.20 14.04 -7.50
C ASN A 134 4.17 13.96 -8.65
N ARG A 135 2.88 14.19 -8.39
CA ARG A 135 1.87 14.22 -9.44
C ARG A 135 2.21 15.34 -10.44
N PRO A 136 2.19 15.07 -11.76
CA PRO A 136 2.30 16.12 -12.75
C PRO A 136 1.16 17.12 -12.57
N GLU A 137 1.47 18.41 -12.69
CA GLU A 137 0.44 19.45 -12.74
C GLU A 137 -0.47 19.18 -13.95
N PRO A 138 -1.80 19.33 -13.79
CA PRO A 138 -2.70 19.23 -14.94
C PRO A 138 -2.28 20.26 -15.98
N GLU A 139 -2.17 19.84 -17.24
CA GLU A 139 -1.91 20.77 -18.35
C GLU A 139 -2.97 21.89 -18.32
N PRO A 140 -2.59 23.16 -18.49
CA PRO A 140 -3.56 24.24 -18.52
C PRO A 140 -4.57 23.98 -19.65
N ASP A 141 -5.87 24.12 -19.34
CA ASP A 141 -6.92 24.03 -20.36
C ASP A 141 -6.56 24.96 -21.51
N PRO A 142 -6.68 24.52 -22.78
CA PRO A 142 -6.46 25.40 -23.92
C PRO A 142 -7.39 26.61 -23.76
N GLU A 143 -6.80 27.80 -23.69
CA GLU A 143 -7.53 29.07 -23.62
C GLU A 143 -8.60 29.06 -24.71
N VAL A 144 -9.88 28.97 -24.31
CA VAL A 144 -10.99 29.18 -25.22
C VAL A 144 -10.78 30.59 -25.78
N PRO A 145 -10.62 30.76 -27.11
CA PRO A 145 -10.46 32.09 -27.69
C PRO A 145 -11.60 32.96 -27.19
N ALA A 146 -11.28 34.09 -26.56
CA ALA A 146 -12.29 35.06 -26.14
C ALA A 146 -13.20 35.37 -27.34
N ASP A 147 -14.52 35.27 -27.14
CA ASP A 147 -15.49 35.67 -28.15
C ASP A 147 -15.11 37.07 -28.67
N PRO A 148 -15.11 37.32 -30.00
CA PRO A 148 -14.83 38.65 -30.52
C PRO A 148 -15.86 39.63 -29.96
N ASP A 149 -15.37 40.77 -29.44
CA ASP A 149 -16.19 41.86 -28.92
C ASP A 149 -17.33 42.21 -29.89
N PRO A 150 -18.58 42.42 -29.41
CA PRO A 150 -19.67 42.81 -30.27
C PRO A 150 -19.38 44.17 -30.92
N GLU A 151 -19.42 44.20 -32.25
CA GLU A 151 -19.15 45.36 -33.09
C GLU A 151 -20.13 46.50 -32.73
N VAL A 152 -19.60 47.57 -32.13
CA VAL A 152 -20.36 48.77 -31.79
C VAL A 152 -20.69 49.51 -33.10
N PRO A 153 -21.97 49.78 -33.44
CA PRO A 153 -22.30 50.55 -34.62
C PRO A 153 -21.76 51.98 -34.48
N GLN A 154 -20.96 52.42 -35.45
CA GLN A 154 -20.52 53.81 -35.53
C GLN A 154 -21.65 54.74 -36.03
N PRO A 155 -21.71 56.00 -35.57
CA PRO A 155 -22.80 56.95 -35.84
C PRO A 155 -22.84 57.49 -37.27
#